data_AF-A0A1F5PH56-F1
#
_entry.id   AF-A0A1F5PH56-F1
#
_cell.length_a   1.000
_cell.length_b   1.000
_cell.length_c   1.000
_cell.angle_alpha   90.00
_cell.angle_beta   90.00
_cell.angle_gamma   90.00
#
_symmetry.space_group_name_H-M   'P 1'
#
loop_
_entity.id
_entity.type
_entity.pdbx_description
1 polymer ?
#
loop_
_entity_poly.entity_id
_entity_poly.type
_entity_poly.pdbx_seq_one_letter_code
_entity_poly.pdbx_strand_id
1 'polypeptide(L)'
;MKSIFYALTGTIMYAVTGVVIDLKLDKFSTVALELLFILPMLPIALIWLATQRATGQQVLYPLGTALWITMGLGVVYFFADYFYLGAFTSGGDVMTISSIILIVPAVAALIKFLWVGGYPNMYQIAGYVLIAIAMVLITKGSQG
;
A
#
# COMPACT_ATOMS: atom_id res chain seq x y z
N MET A 1 -1.20 -5.40 19.47
CA MET A 1 -0.97 -3.94 19.65
C MET A 1 0.16 -3.42 18.77
N LYS A 2 1.39 -3.94 18.86
CA LYS A 2 2.53 -3.49 18.01
C LYS A 2 2.22 -3.52 16.50
N SER A 3 1.58 -4.58 16.00
CA SER A 3 1.15 -4.70 14.59
C SER A 3 0.16 -3.61 14.17
N ILE A 4 -0.80 -3.28 15.02
CA ILE A 4 -1.79 -2.23 14.77
C ILE A 4 -1.08 -0.87 14.69
N PHE A 5 -0.11 -0.61 15.58
CA PHE A 5 0.66 0.63 15.55
C PHE A 5 1.46 0.80 14.27
N TYR A 6 2.14 -0.24 13.78
CA TYR A 6 2.83 -0.20 12.50
C TYR A 6 1.88 0.04 11.33
N ALA A 7 0.74 -0.65 11.31
CA ALA A 7 -0.27 -0.48 10.27
C ALA A 7 -0.81 0.97 10.26
N LEU A 8 -1.19 1.51 11.42
CA LEU A 8 -1.67 2.89 11.55
C LEU A 8 -0.62 3.92 11.14
N THR A 9 0.63 3.74 11.58
CA THR A 9 1.73 4.63 11.18
C THR A 9 1.94 4.57 9.69
N GLY A 10 1.93 3.38 9.10
CA GLY A 10 1.98 3.18 7.65
C GLY A 10 0.85 3.90 6.94
N THR A 11 -0.39 3.77 7.40
CA THR A 11 -1.55 4.47 6.85
C THR A 11 -1.38 5.99 6.87
N ILE A 12 -0.85 6.56 7.96
CA ILE A 12 -0.55 7.99 8.05
C ILE A 12 0.48 8.40 7.01
N MET A 13 1.57 7.63 6.86
CA MET A 13 2.60 7.92 5.87
C MET A 13 2.04 7.84 4.44
N TYR A 14 1.21 6.84 4.13
CA TYR A 14 0.52 6.75 2.84
C TYR A 14 -0.43 7.92 2.59
N ALA A 15 -1.16 8.38 3.61
CA ALA A 15 -2.03 9.54 3.49
C ALA A 15 -1.23 10.82 3.21
N VAL A 16 -0.10 11.04 3.90
CA VAL A 16 0.80 12.16 3.63
C VAL A 16 1.31 12.10 2.19
N THR A 17 1.76 10.94 1.74
CA THR A 17 2.21 10.73 0.36
C THR A 17 1.11 11.07 -0.64
N GLY A 18 -0.11 10.56 -0.44
CA GLY A 18 -1.26 10.85 -1.30
C GLY A 18 -1.58 12.33 -1.40
N VAL A 19 -1.62 13.04 -0.26
CA VAL A 19 -1.87 14.50 -0.23
C VAL A 19 -0.77 15.28 -0.94
N VAL A 20 0.51 14.91 -0.75
CA VAL A 20 1.62 15.59 -1.41
C VAL A 20 1.60 15.35 -2.92
N ILE A 21 1.25 14.15 -3.36
CA ILE A 21 1.12 13.85 -4.79
C ILE A 21 0.00 14.69 -5.38
N ASP A 22 -1.21 14.59 -4.81
CA ASP A 22 -2.40 15.31 -5.26
C ASP A 22 -2.17 16.84 -5.35
N LEU A 23 -1.59 17.45 -4.31
CA LEU A 23 -1.44 18.90 -4.26
C LEU A 23 -0.25 19.46 -5.05
N LYS A 24 0.78 18.64 -5.35
CA LYS A 24 2.07 19.18 -5.85
C LYS A 24 2.68 18.42 -7.01
N LEU A 25 2.40 17.12 -7.13
CA LEU A 25 3.12 16.23 -8.05
C LEU A 25 2.23 15.61 -9.13
N ASP A 26 0.90 15.76 -9.05
CA ASP A 26 -0.10 15.28 -10.02
C ASP A 26 0.22 15.61 -11.48
N LYS A 27 0.85 16.75 -11.74
CA LYS A 27 1.27 17.23 -13.06
C LYS A 27 2.46 16.49 -13.69
N PHE A 28 3.19 15.69 -12.93
CA PHE A 28 4.35 14.96 -13.43
C PHE A 28 3.95 13.58 -13.96
N SER A 29 4.78 12.99 -14.82
CA SER A 29 4.49 11.65 -15.34
C SER A 29 4.64 10.60 -14.24
N THR A 30 3.73 9.61 -14.24
CA THR A 30 3.72 8.49 -13.29
C THR A 30 5.07 7.80 -13.21
N VAL A 31 5.68 7.50 -14.37
CA VAL A 31 6.97 6.83 -14.47
C VAL A 31 8.10 7.66 -13.85
N ALA A 32 8.09 8.98 -14.05
CA ALA A 32 9.13 9.84 -13.47
C ALA A 32 9.03 9.89 -11.94
N LEU A 33 7.82 10.00 -11.40
CA LEU A 33 7.60 9.98 -9.95
C LEU A 33 8.01 8.65 -9.33
N GLU A 34 7.62 7.54 -9.96
CA GLU A 34 7.98 6.19 -9.49
C GLU A 34 9.49 5.99 -9.41
N LEU A 35 10.23 6.37 -10.46
CA LEU A 35 11.69 6.32 -10.46
C LEU A 35 12.30 7.16 -9.34
N LEU A 36 11.82 8.40 -9.18
CA LEU A 36 12.31 9.32 -8.15
C LEU A 36 11.96 8.85 -6.73
N PHE A 37 10.89 8.07 -6.55
CA PHE A 37 10.51 7.51 -5.25
C PHE A 37 11.35 6.29 -4.89
N ILE A 38 11.71 5.45 -5.87
CA ILE A 38 12.53 4.24 -5.64
C ILE A 38 13.99 4.61 -5.33
N LEU A 39 14.55 5.63 -5.99
CA LEU A 39 15.94 6.04 -5.82
C LEU A 39 16.38 6.23 -4.34
N PRO A 40 15.65 6.96 -3.49
CA PRO A 40 16.01 7.12 -2.08
C PRO A 40 15.71 5.88 -1.21
N MET A 41 14.85 4.95 -1.64
CA MET A 41 14.47 3.80 -0.81
C MET A 41 15.65 2.86 -0.56
N LEU A 42 16.47 2.59 -1.58
CA LEU A 42 17.63 1.71 -1.45
C LEU A 42 18.65 2.22 -0.41
N PRO A 43 19.17 3.45 -0.47
CA PRO A 43 20.11 3.94 0.54
C PRO A 43 19.49 3.97 1.93
N ILE A 44 18.20 4.33 2.08
CA ILE A 44 17.50 4.29 3.38
C ILE A 44 17.48 2.85 3.94
N ALA A 45 17.15 1.86 3.10
CA ALA A 45 17.13 0.45 3.51
C ALA A 45 18.52 -0.04 3.92
N LEU A 46 19.57 0.37 3.20
CA LEU A 46 20.96 0.03 3.53
C LEU A 46 21.43 0.68 4.84
N ILE A 47 21.08 1.94 5.07
CA ILE A 47 21.38 2.65 6.33
C ILE A 47 20.67 1.94 7.49
N TRP A 48 19.38 1.63 7.32
CA TRP A 48 18.60 0.93 8.34
C TRP A 48 19.15 -0.47 8.64
N LEU A 49 19.63 -1.17 7.62
CA LEU A 49 20.31 -2.44 7.80
C LEU A 49 21.62 -2.29 8.59
N ALA A 50 22.42 -1.26 8.26
CA ALA A 50 23.68 -1.00 8.94
C ALA A 50 23.47 -0.67 10.42
N THR A 51 22.42 0.10 10.78
CA THR A 51 22.10 0.43 12.18
C THR A 51 21.63 -0.80 12.96
N GLN A 52 20.84 -1.69 12.36
CA GLN A 52 20.45 -2.95 13.01
C GLN A 52 21.67 -3.82 13.32
N ARG A 53 22.60 -3.95 12.37
CA ARG A 53 23.84 -4.70 12.59
C ARG A 53 24.71 -4.04 13.67
N ALA A 54 24.83 -2.72 13.66
CA ALA A 54 25.61 -1.97 14.66
C ALA A 54 25.04 -2.08 16.09
N THR A 55 23.73 -2.25 16.22
CA THR A 55 23.04 -2.41 17.52
C THR A 55 22.93 -3.87 17.97
N GLY A 56 23.58 -4.80 17.26
CA GLY A 56 23.56 -6.23 17.59
C GLY A 56 22.23 -6.92 17.33
N GLN A 57 21.32 -6.30 16.59
CA GLN A 57 20.05 -6.93 16.22
C GLN A 57 20.29 -8.03 15.18
N GLN A 58 19.68 -9.19 15.41
CA GLN A 58 19.75 -10.30 14.46
C GLN A 58 18.90 -9.99 13.22
N VAL A 59 19.56 -9.91 12.06
CA VAL A 59 18.90 -9.74 10.77
C VAL A 59 18.78 -11.10 10.08
N LEU A 60 17.55 -11.55 9.88
CA LEU A 60 17.26 -12.80 9.17
C LEU A 60 16.95 -12.47 7.70
N TYR A 61 17.62 -13.17 6.78
CA TYR A 61 17.38 -13.04 5.35
C TYR A 61 16.54 -14.20 4.83
N PRO A 62 15.58 -13.95 3.92
CA PRO A 62 14.90 -15.03 3.22
C PRO A 62 15.92 -15.77 2.34
N LEU A 63 15.88 -17.11 2.38
CA LEU A 63 16.75 -17.99 1.59
C LEU A 63 15.89 -19.01 0.80
N GLY A 64 16.48 -19.61 -0.24
CA GLY A 64 15.82 -20.63 -1.06
C GLY A 64 14.53 -20.11 -1.72
N THR A 65 13.44 -20.87 -1.62
CA THR A 65 12.13 -20.50 -2.20
C THR A 65 11.60 -19.17 -1.67
N ALA A 66 11.84 -18.84 -0.40
CA ALA A 66 11.37 -17.59 0.18
C ALA A 66 12.03 -16.37 -0.48
N LEU A 67 13.30 -16.48 -0.89
CA LEU A 67 14.00 -15.41 -1.59
C LEU A 67 13.32 -15.08 -2.92
N TRP A 68 13.00 -16.11 -3.71
CA TRP A 68 12.34 -15.96 -5.00
C TRP A 68 10.92 -15.39 -4.86
N ILE A 69 10.17 -15.81 -3.84
CA ILE A 69 8.85 -15.23 -3.54
C ILE A 69 9.00 -13.74 -3.19
N THR A 70 9.98 -13.37 -2.35
CA THR A 70 10.22 -11.96 -2.01
C THR A 70 10.59 -11.13 -3.23
N MET A 71 11.47 -11.63 -4.10
CA MET A 71 11.83 -10.95 -5.35
C MET A 71 10.62 -10.78 -6.29
N GLY A 72 9.80 -11.82 -6.43
CA GLY A 72 8.56 -11.75 -7.22
C GLY A 72 7.56 -10.74 -6.66
N LEU A 73 7.39 -10.68 -5.34
CA LEU A 73 6.55 -9.67 -4.68
C LEU A 73 7.10 -8.24 -4.87
N GLY A 74 8.41 -8.07 -4.97
CA GLY A 74 9.02 -6.77 -5.31
C GLY A 74 8.53 -6.23 -6.67
N VAL A 75 8.40 -7.11 -7.67
CA VAL A 75 7.83 -6.74 -8.98
C VAL A 75 6.35 -6.38 -8.85
N VAL A 76 5.59 -7.11 -8.03
CA VAL A 76 4.17 -6.78 -7.76
C VAL A 76 4.05 -5.41 -7.09
N TYR A 77 4.92 -5.09 -6.13
CA TYR A 77 4.95 -3.77 -5.49
C TYR A 77 5.23 -2.65 -6.47
N PHE A 78 6.20 -2.83 -7.37
CA PHE A 78 6.49 -1.86 -8.43
C PHE A 78 5.21 -1.55 -9.24
N PHE A 79 4.54 -2.57 -9.79
CA PHE A 79 3.31 -2.33 -10.54
C PHE A 79 2.18 -1.72 -9.69
N ALA A 80 2.06 -2.13 -8.43
CA ALA A 80 1.08 -1.56 -7.52
C ALA A 80 1.33 -0.05 -7.30
N ASP A 81 2.58 0.35 -7.08
CA ASP A 81 2.98 1.74 -6.92
C ASP A 81 2.75 2.52 -8.22
N TYR A 82 3.09 1.98 -9.39
CA TYR A 82 2.79 2.58 -10.68
C TYR A 82 1.29 2.88 -10.85
N PHE A 83 0.40 1.91 -10.62
CA PHE A 83 -1.04 2.11 -10.76
C PHE A 83 -1.59 3.09 -9.71
N TYR A 84 -1.05 3.04 -8.49
CA TYR A 84 -1.48 3.94 -7.41
C TYR A 84 -1.09 5.39 -7.70
N LEU A 85 0.17 5.63 -8.11
CA LEU A 85 0.64 6.93 -8.59
C LEU A 85 -0.13 7.37 -9.84
N GLY A 86 -0.39 6.42 -10.74
CA GLY A 86 -1.13 6.60 -11.98
C GLY A 86 -2.52 7.19 -11.74
N ALA A 87 -3.21 6.71 -10.69
CA ALA A 87 -4.51 7.22 -10.30
C ALA A 87 -4.49 8.74 -9.99
N PHE A 88 -3.47 9.22 -9.27
CA PHE A 88 -3.32 10.65 -8.99
C PHE A 88 -2.96 11.44 -10.24
N THR A 89 -1.95 10.98 -10.99
CA THR A 89 -1.47 11.68 -12.20
C THR A 89 -2.47 11.65 -13.36
N SER A 90 -3.56 10.89 -13.24
CA SER A 90 -4.69 10.86 -14.18
C SER A 90 -5.85 11.77 -13.76
N GLY A 91 -5.66 12.61 -12.74
CA GLY A 91 -6.66 13.57 -12.25
C GLY A 91 -7.58 13.04 -11.14
N GLY A 92 -7.23 11.92 -10.50
CA GLY A 92 -7.95 11.44 -9.32
C GLY A 92 -7.53 12.19 -8.06
N ASP A 93 -8.50 12.59 -7.24
CA ASP A 93 -8.26 13.29 -5.98
C ASP A 93 -7.92 12.33 -4.83
N VAL A 94 -7.24 12.85 -3.80
CA VAL A 94 -6.78 12.04 -2.66
C VAL A 94 -7.92 11.36 -1.90
N MET A 95 -9.09 11.99 -1.78
CA MET A 95 -10.22 11.42 -1.03
C MET A 95 -10.83 10.23 -1.78
N THR A 96 -11.03 10.36 -3.08
CA THR A 96 -11.50 9.27 -3.94
C THR A 96 -10.51 8.12 -3.95
N ILE A 97 -9.23 8.37 -4.24
CA ILE A 97 -8.22 7.31 -4.37
C ILE A 97 -8.03 6.58 -3.03
N SER A 98 -7.89 7.32 -1.93
CA SER A 98 -7.68 6.70 -0.60
C SER A 98 -8.91 5.93 -0.11
N SER A 99 -10.13 6.35 -0.46
CA SER A 99 -11.33 5.61 -0.12
C SER A 99 -11.39 4.24 -0.79
N ILE A 100 -10.90 4.13 -2.03
CA ILE A 100 -10.88 2.86 -2.77
C ILE A 100 -10.01 1.82 -2.06
N ILE A 101 -8.94 2.24 -1.38
CA ILE A 101 -8.07 1.34 -0.60
C ILE A 101 -8.85 0.60 0.49
N LEU A 102 -9.99 1.13 0.96
CA LEU A 102 -10.84 0.45 1.94
C LEU A 102 -11.31 -0.93 1.46
N ILE A 103 -11.32 -1.20 0.14
CA ILE A 103 -11.69 -2.51 -0.41
C ILE A 103 -10.62 -3.60 -0.20
N VAL A 104 -9.37 -3.22 0.14
CA VAL A 104 -8.23 -4.15 0.27
C VAL A 104 -8.53 -5.37 1.16
N PRO A 105 -9.20 -5.25 2.33
CA PRO A 105 -9.53 -6.41 3.15
C PRO A 105 -10.48 -7.41 2.46
N ALA A 106 -11.40 -6.93 1.63
CA ALA A 106 -12.33 -7.77 0.86
C ALA A 106 -11.59 -8.49 -0.28
N VAL A 107 -10.74 -7.77 -1.02
CA VAL A 107 -9.91 -8.33 -2.08
C VAL A 107 -8.91 -9.34 -1.51
N ALA A 108 -8.27 -9.05 -0.39
CA ALA A 108 -7.35 -9.95 0.28
C ALA A 108 -8.04 -11.23 0.75
N ALA A 109 -9.27 -11.13 1.28
CA ALA A 109 -10.07 -12.30 1.64
C ALA A 109 -10.44 -13.14 0.43
N LEU A 110 -10.79 -12.52 -0.70
CA LEU A 110 -11.06 -13.22 -1.96
C LEU A 110 -9.80 -13.95 -2.47
N ILE A 111 -8.64 -13.29 -2.52
CA ILE A 111 -7.39 -13.90 -2.94
C ILE A 111 -7.04 -15.08 -2.01
N LYS A 112 -7.17 -14.89 -0.69
CA LYS A 112 -6.93 -15.95 0.29
C LYS A 112 -7.90 -17.12 0.12
N PHE A 113 -9.17 -16.84 -0.17
CA PHE A 113 -10.16 -17.86 -0.48
C PHE A 113 -9.74 -18.68 -1.71
N LEU A 114 -9.35 -18.01 -2.80
CA LEU A 114 -8.92 -18.67 -4.04
C LEU A 114 -7.62 -19.48 -3.86
N TRP A 115 -6.73 -19.05 -2.97
CA TRP A 115 -5.43 -19.71 -2.77
C TRP A 115 -5.46 -20.86 -1.75
N VAL A 116 -6.11 -20.67 -0.61
CA VAL A 116 -6.08 -21.62 0.53
C VAL A 116 -7.48 -22.05 1.01
N GLY A 117 -8.56 -21.65 0.33
CA GLY A 117 -9.93 -22.11 0.63
C GLY A 117 -10.57 -21.52 1.88
N GLY A 118 -10.04 -20.43 2.44
CA GLY A 118 -10.60 -19.79 3.65
C GLY A 118 -11.81 -18.91 3.34
N TYR A 119 -12.94 -19.15 4.01
CA TYR A 119 -14.16 -18.35 3.85
C TYR A 119 -14.23 -17.21 4.88
N PRO A 120 -14.72 -16.02 4.48
CA PRO A 120 -14.96 -14.94 5.43
C PRO A 120 -16.14 -15.26 6.36
N ASN A 121 -16.04 -14.86 7.62
CA ASN A 121 -17.14 -14.99 8.57
C ASN A 121 -18.18 -13.86 8.40
N MET A 122 -19.34 -14.00 9.05
CA MET A 122 -20.43 -13.02 8.94
C MET A 122 -20.03 -11.59 9.34
N TYR A 123 -19.13 -11.43 10.31
CA TYR A 123 -18.65 -10.11 10.71
C TYR A 123 -17.77 -9.47 9.63
N GLN A 124 -16.94 -10.25 8.95
CA GLN A 124 -16.14 -9.78 7.83
C GLN A 124 -17.03 -9.38 6.65
N ILE A 125 -18.05 -10.18 6.34
CA ILE A 125 -19.02 -9.87 5.28
C ILE A 125 -19.75 -8.55 5.58
N ALA A 126 -20.26 -8.38 6.81
CA ALA A 126 -20.88 -7.12 7.23
C ALA A 126 -19.91 -5.93 7.12
N GLY A 127 -18.64 -6.13 7.51
CA GLY A 127 -17.58 -5.13 7.33
C GLY A 127 -17.35 -4.74 5.86
N TYR A 128 -17.36 -5.70 4.94
CA TYR A 128 -17.20 -5.43 3.50
C TYR A 128 -18.37 -4.61 2.93
N VAL A 129 -19.60 -4.85 3.41
CA VAL A 129 -20.76 -4.04 3.03
C VAL A 129 -20.60 -2.60 3.53
N LEU A 130 -20.17 -2.41 4.78
CA LEU A 130 -19.92 -1.08 5.34
C LEU A 130 -18.81 -0.32 4.60
N ILE A 131 -17.75 -1.02 4.19
CA ILE A 131 -16.69 -0.47 3.34
C ILE A 131 -17.26 0.05 2.01
N ALA A 132 -18.10 -0.76 1.33
CA ALA A 132 -18.68 -0.36 0.06
C ALA A 132 -19.56 0.89 0.21
N ILE A 133 -20.36 0.97 1.29
CA ILE A 133 -21.18 2.15 1.59
C ILE A 133 -20.29 3.37 1.86
N ALA A 134 -19.25 3.22 2.69
CA ALA A 134 -18.34 4.31 3.02
C ALA A 134 -17.62 4.85 1.77
N MET A 135 -17.15 3.97 0.89
CA MET A 135 -16.54 4.35 -0.39
C MET A 135 -17.49 5.20 -1.24
N VAL A 136 -18.72 4.76 -1.45
CA VAL A 136 -19.70 5.50 -2.26
C VAL A 136 -19.98 6.88 -1.68
N LEU A 137 -20.12 6.99 -0.36
CA LEU A 137 -20.38 8.26 0.31
C LEU A 137 -19.18 9.22 0.20
N ILE A 138 -17.96 8.73 0.40
CA ILE A 138 -16.74 9.55 0.32
C ILE A 138 -16.51 10.02 -1.12
N THR A 139 -16.58 9.12 -2.10
CA THR A 139 -16.39 9.48 -3.52
C THR A 139 -17.43 10.48 -3.99
N LYS A 140 -18.71 10.31 -3.62
CA LYS A 140 -19.75 11.31 -3.94
C LYS A 140 -19.48 12.66 -3.28
N GLY A 141 -19.00 12.66 -2.04
CA GLY A 141 -18.63 13.88 -1.33
C GLY A 141 -17.45 14.63 -1.96
N SER A 142 -16.56 13.92 -2.67
CA SER A 142 -15.43 14.55 -3.36
C SER A 142 -15.80 15.17 -4.72
N GLN A 143 -16.95 14.79 -5.29
CA GLN A 143 -17.45 15.33 -6.57
C GLN A 143 -18.32 16.58 -6.42
N GLY A 144 -18.67 16.98 -5.19
CA GLY A 144 -19.50 18.14 -4.87
C GLY A 144 -18.66 19.32 -4.40
#